data_AF-A0A4Z0PM25-F1
#
_entry.id   AF-A0A4Z0PM25-F1
#
_cell.length_a   1.000
_cell.length_b   1.000
_cell.length_c   1.000
_cell.angle_alpha   90.00
_cell.angle_beta   90.00
_cell.angle_gamma   90.00
#
_symmetry.space_group_name_H-M   'P 1'
#
loop_
_entity.id
_entity.type
_entity.pdbx_description
1 polymer ?
#
loop_
_entity_poly.entity_id
_entity_poly.type
_entity_poly.pdbx_seq_one_letter_code
_entity_poly.pdbx_strand_id
1 'polypeptide(L)'
;MPFPVTLLRTKAECDVALTALTRELREFTLNDQVLDLRADKSAERASDRTAALQQAQAEVTRLTPQVADATPGTREHRFLDRLLTQASRRVQDLSLPPAPGSQTPADAFLQAVDVRQVAVQVPELEAAIAEATAHRATLPA
;
A
#
# COMPACT_ATOMS: atom_id res chain seq x y z
N MET A 1 15.35 -14.02 20.80
CA MET A 1 16.58 -14.55 21.45
C MET A 1 17.38 -13.35 21.94
N PRO A 2 18.13 -13.43 23.05
CA PRO A 2 18.90 -12.27 23.51
C PRO A 2 19.98 -11.89 22.50
N PHE A 3 20.26 -10.60 22.38
CA PHE A 3 21.33 -10.10 21.54
C PHE A 3 22.69 -10.40 22.18
N PRO A 4 23.75 -10.66 21.40
CA PRO A 4 25.07 -11.02 21.93
C PRO A 4 25.83 -9.78 22.47
N VAL A 5 25.22 -9.03 23.39
CA VAL A 5 25.77 -7.78 23.97
C VAL A 5 27.10 -8.00 24.68
N THR A 6 27.40 -9.22 25.12
CA THR A 6 28.69 -9.62 25.71
C THR A 6 29.88 -9.46 24.77
N LEU A 7 29.65 -9.29 23.46
CA LEU A 7 30.70 -8.96 22.49
C LEU A 7 31.17 -7.51 22.60
N LEU A 8 30.35 -6.62 23.17
CA LEU A 8 30.67 -5.22 23.43
C LEU A 8 31.38 -5.13 24.80
N ARG A 9 32.70 -4.96 24.79
CA ARG A 9 33.54 -5.03 26.00
C ARG A 9 33.74 -3.68 26.66
N THR A 10 33.50 -2.59 25.94
CA THR A 10 33.70 -1.22 26.43
C THR A 10 32.46 -0.37 26.27
N LYS A 11 32.35 0.70 27.09
CA LYS A 11 31.28 1.71 26.93
C LYS A 11 31.30 2.36 25.56
N ALA A 12 32.50 2.62 25.01
CA ALA A 12 32.66 3.19 23.68
C ALA A 12 32.12 2.26 22.58
N GLU A 13 32.36 0.95 22.66
CA GLU A 13 31.79 -0.02 21.73
C GLU A 13 30.25 -0.07 21.83
N CYS A 14 29.71 0.03 23.06
CA CYS A 14 28.27 0.15 23.26
C CYS A 14 27.71 1.43 22.64
N ASP A 15 28.39 2.58 22.80
CA ASP A 15 27.95 3.86 22.25
C ASP A 15 27.92 3.86 20.71
N VAL A 16 28.90 3.20 20.07
CA VAL A 16 28.91 2.99 18.63
C VAL A 16 27.72 2.13 18.19
N ALA A 17 27.47 1.01 18.88
CA ALA A 17 26.35 0.12 18.58
C ALA A 17 25.00 0.83 18.77
N LEU A 18 24.82 1.55 19.89
CA LEU A 18 23.60 2.30 20.19
C LEU A 18 23.35 3.41 19.16
N THR A 19 24.39 4.10 18.70
CA THR A 19 24.27 5.11 17.64
C THR A 19 23.79 4.48 16.33
N ALA A 20 24.36 3.35 15.94
CA ALA A 20 23.96 2.62 14.74
C ALA A 20 22.52 2.11 14.83
N LEU A 21 22.17 1.41 15.92
CA LEU A 21 20.83 0.87 16.15
C LEU A 21 19.76 1.97 16.21
N THR A 22 20.05 3.10 16.86
CA THR A 22 19.11 4.24 16.93
C THR A 22 18.87 4.86 15.56
N ARG A 23 19.93 4.94 14.72
CA ARG A 23 19.79 5.41 13.34
C ARG A 23 18.93 4.45 12.53
N GLU A 24 19.22 3.16 12.61
CA GLU A 24 18.48 2.12 11.89
C GLU A 24 17.00 2.09 12.33
N LEU A 25 16.73 2.21 13.63
CA LEU A 25 15.37 2.34 14.15
C LEU A 25 14.63 3.54 13.54
N ARG A 26 15.27 4.71 13.43
CA ARG A 26 14.66 5.88 12.77
C ARG A 26 14.35 5.62 11.29
N GLU A 27 15.25 4.96 10.57
CA GLU A 27 15.04 4.61 9.16
C GLU A 27 13.85 3.65 9.01
N PHE A 28 13.75 2.63 9.87
CA PHE A 28 12.61 1.70 9.89
C PHE A 28 11.30 2.37 10.31
N THR A 29 11.28 3.22 11.35
CA THR A 29 10.06 3.95 11.75
C THR A 29 9.56 4.87 10.63
N LEU A 30 10.46 5.54 9.89
CA LEU A 30 10.06 6.36 8.75
C LEU A 30 9.50 5.50 7.60
N ASN A 31 10.13 4.36 7.33
CA ASN A 31 9.65 3.43 6.31
C ASN A 31 8.28 2.84 6.68
N ASP A 32 8.05 2.50 7.96
CA ASP A 32 6.78 2.00 8.50
C ASP A 32 5.63 2.96 8.18
N GLN A 33 5.79 4.24 8.55
CA GLN A 33 4.80 5.29 8.30
C GLN A 33 4.50 5.49 6.81
N VAL A 34 5.52 5.38 5.95
CA VAL A 34 5.36 5.52 4.50
C VAL A 34 4.68 4.31 3.89
N LEU A 35 5.01 3.10 4.37
CA LEU A 35 4.44 1.85 3.87
C LEU A 35 2.97 1.71 4.26
N ASP A 36 2.60 2.07 5.50
CA ASP A 36 1.21 2.11 5.97
C ASP A 36 0.38 3.08 5.14
N LEU A 37 0.83 4.33 4.99
CA LEU A 37 0.11 5.34 4.22
C LEU A 37 -0.04 4.97 2.74
N ARG A 38 0.93 4.26 2.17
CA ARG A 38 0.81 3.74 0.80
C ARG A 38 -0.17 2.57 0.73
N ALA A 39 -0.25 1.73 1.77
CA ALA A 39 -1.08 0.52 1.80
C ALA A 39 -2.56 0.91 1.91
N ASP A 40 -2.86 1.88 2.77
CA ASP A 40 -4.19 2.47 2.88
C ASP A 40 -4.65 3.07 1.55
N LYS A 41 -3.80 3.89 0.92
CA LYS A 41 -4.10 4.50 -0.38
C LYS A 41 -4.25 3.49 -1.51
N SER A 42 -3.56 2.34 -1.46
CA SER A 42 -3.70 1.32 -2.50
C SER A 42 -5.01 0.55 -2.33
N ALA A 43 -5.39 0.22 -1.10
CA ALA A 43 -6.66 -0.42 -0.76
C ALA A 43 -7.86 0.46 -1.12
N GLU A 44 -7.83 1.75 -0.78
CA GLU A 44 -8.87 2.73 -1.14
C GLU A 44 -9.04 2.83 -2.66
N ARG A 45 -7.94 3.01 -3.41
CA ARG A 45 -8.01 3.11 -4.88
C ARG A 45 -8.52 1.83 -5.54
N ALA A 46 -8.18 0.66 -5.01
CA ALA A 46 -8.66 -0.63 -5.53
C ALA A 46 -10.18 -0.80 -5.29
N SER A 47 -10.66 -0.42 -4.11
CA SER A 47 -12.09 -0.34 -3.76
C SER A 47 -12.84 0.59 -4.72
N ASP A 48 -12.34 1.83 -4.88
CA ASP A 48 -12.98 2.84 -5.73
C ASP A 48 -13.06 2.42 -7.19
N ARG A 49 -12.00 1.81 -7.73
CA ARG A 49 -11.98 1.30 -9.11
C ARG A 49 -12.99 0.16 -9.30
N THR A 50 -13.09 -0.75 -8.34
CA THR A 50 -14.04 -1.87 -8.39
C THR A 50 -15.48 -1.37 -8.35
N ALA A 51 -15.79 -0.43 -7.45
CA ALA A 51 -17.11 0.18 -7.37
C ALA A 51 -17.46 0.96 -8.66
N ALA A 52 -16.51 1.73 -9.20
CA ALA A 52 -16.69 2.46 -10.45
C ALA A 52 -16.94 1.53 -11.65
N LEU A 53 -16.27 0.37 -11.69
CA LEU A 53 -16.49 -0.63 -12.73
C LEU A 53 -17.88 -1.26 -12.62
N GLN A 54 -18.30 -1.65 -11.42
CA GLN A 54 -19.64 -2.20 -11.18
C GLN A 54 -20.74 -1.20 -11.57
N GLN A 55 -20.56 0.09 -11.23
CA GLN A 55 -21.50 1.13 -11.61
C GLN A 55 -21.58 1.32 -13.13
N ALA A 56 -20.43 1.36 -13.82
CA ALA A 56 -20.39 1.47 -15.27
C ALA A 56 -21.02 0.25 -15.96
N GLN A 57 -20.80 -0.96 -15.44
CA GLN A 57 -21.44 -2.18 -15.94
C GLN A 57 -22.95 -2.15 -15.74
N ALA A 58 -23.44 -1.75 -14.56
CA ALA A 58 -24.87 -1.60 -14.30
C ALA A 58 -25.52 -0.58 -15.24
N GLU A 59 -24.81 0.51 -15.55
CA GLU A 59 -25.28 1.52 -16.49
C GLU A 59 -25.36 0.99 -17.93
N VAL A 60 -24.37 0.21 -18.38
CA VAL A 60 -24.45 -0.51 -19.66
C VAL A 60 -25.66 -1.46 -19.66
N THR A 61 -25.79 -2.33 -18.67
CA THR A 61 -26.91 -3.29 -18.56
C THR A 61 -28.28 -2.59 -18.59
N ARG A 62 -28.39 -1.42 -17.96
CA ARG A 62 -29.63 -0.62 -17.97
C ARG A 62 -29.89 0.05 -19.31
N LEU A 63 -28.87 0.61 -19.97
CA LEU A 63 -29.02 1.38 -21.20
C LEU A 63 -29.17 0.51 -22.45
N THR A 64 -28.56 -0.68 -22.48
CA THR A 64 -28.64 -1.61 -23.62
C THR A 64 -30.06 -1.91 -24.09
N PRO A 65 -31.01 -2.34 -23.22
CA PRO A 65 -32.39 -2.58 -23.66
C PRO A 65 -33.10 -1.29 -24.07
N GLN A 66 -32.84 -0.17 -23.39
CA GLN A 66 -33.46 1.13 -23.71
C GLN A 66 -33.07 1.64 -25.09
N VAL A 67 -31.81 1.43 -25.51
CA VAL A 67 -31.37 1.75 -26.87
C VAL A 67 -32.01 0.81 -27.88
N ALA A 68 -32.11 -0.49 -27.58
CA ALA A 68 -32.71 -1.48 -28.47
C ALA A 68 -34.22 -1.24 -28.70
N ASP A 69 -34.92 -0.76 -27.68
CA ASP A 69 -36.36 -0.46 -27.74
C ASP A 69 -36.66 0.90 -28.40
N ALA A 70 -35.68 1.81 -28.47
CA ALA A 70 -35.87 3.14 -29.03
C ALA A 70 -35.85 3.13 -30.57
N THR A 71 -36.75 3.89 -31.19
CA THR A 71 -36.81 4.00 -32.66
C THR A 71 -35.52 4.62 -33.22
N PRO A 72 -34.79 3.93 -34.13
CA PRO A 72 -33.56 4.45 -34.71
C PRO A 72 -33.72 5.81 -35.40
N GLY A 73 -32.69 6.65 -35.31
CA GLY A 73 -32.67 7.98 -35.94
C GLY A 73 -33.41 9.07 -35.15
N THR A 74 -34.22 8.72 -34.14
CA THR A 74 -34.86 9.70 -33.25
C THR A 74 -33.84 10.41 -32.36
N ARG A 75 -34.25 11.54 -31.77
CA ARG A 75 -33.42 12.29 -30.81
C ARG A 75 -33.16 11.49 -29.53
N GLU A 76 -34.15 10.72 -29.09
CA GLU A 76 -34.09 9.84 -27.92
C GLU A 76 -33.10 8.70 -28.15
N HIS A 77 -33.22 7.96 -29.26
CA HIS A 77 -32.25 6.92 -29.62
C HIS A 77 -30.82 7.48 -29.66
N ARG A 78 -30.60 8.62 -30.33
CA ARG A 78 -29.26 9.27 -30.39
C ARG A 78 -28.74 9.74 -29.03
N PHE A 79 -29.62 9.98 -28.05
CA PHE A 79 -29.21 10.37 -26.70
C PHE A 79 -28.82 9.12 -25.89
N LEU A 80 -29.68 8.10 -25.88
CA LEU A 80 -29.44 6.84 -25.18
C LEU A 80 -28.20 6.11 -25.72
N ASP A 81 -28.02 6.10 -27.04
CA ASP A 81 -26.86 5.50 -27.71
C ASP A 81 -25.54 6.21 -27.33
N ARG A 82 -25.57 7.53 -27.18
CA ARG A 82 -24.42 8.29 -26.68
C ARG A 82 -24.08 7.95 -25.23
N LEU A 83 -25.09 7.83 -24.37
CA LEU A 83 -24.87 7.41 -22.98
C LEU A 83 -24.34 5.99 -22.90
N LEU A 84 -24.90 5.06 -23.68
CA LEU A 84 -24.44 3.68 -23.75
C LEU A 84 -22.99 3.60 -24.23
N THR A 85 -22.63 4.36 -25.25
CA THR A 85 -21.25 4.45 -25.75
C THR A 85 -20.30 4.97 -24.68
N GLN A 86 -20.69 6.01 -23.92
CA GLN A 86 -19.86 6.55 -22.83
C GLN A 86 -19.68 5.54 -21.70
N ALA A 87 -20.76 4.89 -21.26
CA ALA A 87 -20.71 3.85 -20.22
C ALA A 87 -19.86 2.66 -20.67
N SER A 88 -19.99 2.23 -21.93
CA SER A 88 -19.22 1.12 -22.50
C SER A 88 -17.72 1.42 -22.61
N ARG A 89 -17.36 2.64 -23.03
CA ARG A 89 -15.96 3.10 -23.01
C ARG A 89 -15.40 3.13 -21.59
N ARG A 90 -16.19 3.59 -20.62
CA ARG A 90 -15.78 3.62 -19.22
C ARG A 90 -15.58 2.22 -18.64
N VAL A 91 -16.43 1.24 -18.99
CA VAL A 91 -16.19 -0.18 -18.66
C VAL A 91 -14.88 -0.64 -19.28
N GLN A 92 -14.64 -0.35 -20.56
CA GLN A 92 -13.42 -0.74 -21.26
C GLN A 92 -12.18 -0.17 -20.55
N ASP A 93 -12.15 1.13 -20.26
CA ASP A 93 -11.05 1.81 -19.58
C ASP A 93 -10.79 1.25 -18.16
N LEU A 94 -11.86 0.95 -17.41
CA LEU A 94 -11.74 0.42 -16.06
C LEU A 94 -11.35 -1.08 -16.04
N SER A 95 -11.71 -1.82 -17.08
CA SER A 95 -11.38 -3.24 -17.28
C SER A 95 -9.99 -3.49 -17.85
N LEU A 96 -9.36 -2.48 -18.47
CA LEU A 96 -7.95 -2.55 -18.81
C LEU A 96 -7.12 -2.68 -17.54
N PRO A 97 -5.97 -3.39 -17.58
CA PRO A 97 -5.03 -3.38 -16.48
C PRO A 97 -4.68 -1.94 -16.10
N PRO A 98 -4.44 -1.66 -14.81
CA PRO A 98 -3.92 -0.38 -14.38
C PRO A 98 -2.76 0.05 -15.30
N ALA A 99 -2.80 1.30 -15.79
CA ALA A 99 -1.74 1.87 -16.62
C ALA A 99 -0.36 1.67 -15.96
N PRO A 100 0.74 1.57 -16.74
CA PRO A 100 2.07 1.46 -16.17
C PRO A 100 2.31 2.63 -15.19
N GLY A 101 2.52 2.31 -13.91
CA GLY A 101 2.61 3.28 -12.81
C GLY A 101 1.41 3.31 -11.85
N SER A 102 0.31 2.60 -12.14
CA SER A 102 -0.70 2.30 -11.11
C SER A 102 -0.37 0.98 -10.43
N GLN A 103 -0.29 1.00 -9.10
CA GLN A 103 0.02 -0.16 -8.26
C GLN A 103 -0.86 -1.35 -8.64
N THR A 104 -0.23 -2.41 -9.10
CA THR A 104 -0.86 -3.69 -9.44
C THR A 104 -1.19 -4.47 -8.17
N PRO A 105 -2.03 -5.52 -8.24
CA PRO A 105 -2.24 -6.44 -7.12
C PRO A 105 -0.93 -7.08 -6.59
N ALA A 106 0.06 -7.29 -7.47
CA ALA A 106 1.37 -7.77 -7.07
C ALA A 106 2.15 -6.71 -6.27
N ASP A 107 2.07 -5.44 -6.66
CA ASP A 107 2.69 -4.34 -5.91
C ASP A 107 2.05 -4.19 -4.52
N ALA A 108 0.72 -4.34 -4.43
CA ALA A 108 0.02 -4.33 -3.14
C ALA A 108 0.43 -5.51 -2.24
N PHE A 109 0.60 -6.71 -2.82
CA PHE A 109 1.09 -7.88 -2.08
C PHE A 109 2.52 -7.69 -1.57
N LEU A 110 3.45 -7.27 -2.45
CA LEU A 110 4.85 -7.01 -2.07
C LEU A 110 4.93 -5.93 -0.99
N GLN A 111 4.12 -4.89 -1.11
CA GLN A 111 4.03 -3.85 -0.10
C GLN A 111 3.51 -4.38 1.25
N ALA A 112 2.52 -5.28 1.25
CA ALA A 112 2.07 -5.93 2.48
C ALA A 112 3.14 -6.83 3.12
N VAL A 113 4.03 -7.42 2.31
CA VAL A 113 5.22 -8.13 2.81
C VAL A 113 6.19 -7.14 3.46
N ASP A 114 6.47 -6.01 2.82
CA ASP A 114 7.36 -4.97 3.36
C ASP A 114 6.85 -4.43 4.71
N VAL A 115 5.55 -4.11 4.83
CA VAL A 115 4.92 -3.68 6.10
C VAL A 115 5.17 -4.72 7.20
N ARG A 116 4.95 -6.01 6.91
CA ARG A 116 5.15 -7.08 7.90
C ARG A 116 6.61 -7.22 8.31
N GLN A 117 7.55 -7.00 7.41
CA GLN A 117 8.98 -7.04 7.74
C GLN A 117 9.38 -5.88 8.66
N VAL A 118 8.91 -4.67 8.36
CA VAL A 118 9.18 -3.48 9.18
C VAL A 118 8.55 -3.60 10.57
N ALA A 119 7.30 -4.08 10.64
CA ALA A 119 6.60 -4.30 11.91
C ALA A 119 7.30 -5.30 12.84
N VAL A 120 8.11 -6.22 12.29
CA VAL A 120 8.95 -7.15 13.08
C VAL A 120 10.30 -6.52 13.42
N GLN A 121 10.91 -5.76 12.51
CA GLN A 121 12.23 -5.13 12.71
C GLN A 121 12.22 -4.05 13.81
N VAL A 122 11.17 -3.22 13.87
CA VAL A 122 11.07 -2.13 14.87
C VAL A 122 11.19 -2.65 16.31
N PRO A 123 10.38 -3.61 16.78
CA PRO A 123 10.48 -4.12 18.15
C PRO A 123 11.79 -4.87 18.42
N GLU A 124 12.38 -5.53 17.41
CA GLU A 124 13.70 -6.18 17.55
C GLU A 124 14.82 -5.15 17.75
N LEU A 125 14.79 -4.02 17.04
CA LEU A 125 15.75 -2.92 17.22
C LEU A 125 15.57 -2.23 18.58
N GLU A 126 14.33 -2.01 19.03
CA GLU A 126 14.03 -1.49 20.37
C GLU A 126 14.58 -2.42 21.46
N ALA A 127 14.39 -3.74 21.31
CA ALA A 127 14.94 -4.73 22.23
C ALA A 127 16.47 -4.72 22.24
N ALA A 128 17.12 -4.67 21.06
CA ALA A 128 18.58 -4.57 20.95
C ALA A 128 19.13 -3.32 21.64
N ILE A 129 18.47 -2.16 21.46
CA ILE A 129 18.83 -0.90 22.12
C ILE A 129 18.69 -1.04 23.64
N ALA A 130 17.61 -1.62 24.13
CA ALA A 130 17.37 -1.83 25.55
C ALA A 130 18.45 -2.73 26.17
N GLU A 131 18.77 -3.86 25.53
CA GLU A 131 19.81 -4.78 25.99
C GLU A 131 21.20 -4.15 25.96
N ALA A 132 21.57 -3.44 24.89
CA ALA A 132 22.86 -2.76 24.78
C ALA A 132 22.99 -1.63 25.81
N THR A 133 21.91 -0.90 26.09
CA THR A 133 21.86 0.14 27.13
C THR A 133 22.05 -0.46 28.52
N ALA A 134 21.37 -1.57 28.82
CA ALA A 134 21.51 -2.27 30.08
C ALA A 134 22.94 -2.81 30.26
N HIS A 135 23.51 -3.43 29.22
CA HIS A 135 24.88 -3.93 29.24
C HIS A 135 25.91 -2.82 29.47
N ARG A 136 25.79 -1.71 28.75
CA ARG A 136 26.65 -0.53 28.92
C ARG A 136 26.69 -0.02 30.35
N ALA A 137 25.55 -0.05 31.06
CA ALA A 137 25.46 0.39 32.45
C ALA A 137 26.26 -0.50 33.42
N THR A 138 26.54 -1.76 33.06
CA THR A 138 27.33 -2.70 33.86
C THR A 138 28.84 -2.57 33.64
N LEU A 139 29.26 -1.92 32.55
CA LEU A 139 30.68 -1.79 32.21
C LEU A 139 31.38 -0.73 33.08
N PRO A 140 32.68 -0.91 33.37
CA PRO A 140 33.49 0.12 34.04
C PRO A 140 33.53 1.40 33.20
N ALA A 141 33.76 2.54 33.87
CA ALA A 141 33.90 3.84 33.23
C ALA A 141 35.11 3.89 32.28
#